data_AF-A0A7U7JF92-F1
#
_entry.id   AF-A0A7U7JF92-F1
#
_cell.length_a   1.000
_cell.length_b   1.000
_cell.length_c   1.000
_cell.angle_alpha   90.00
_cell.angle_beta   90.00
_cell.angle_gamma   90.00
#
_symmetry.space_group_name_H-M   'P 1'
#
loop_
_entity.id
_entity.type
_entity.pdbx_description
1 polymer ?
#
loop_
_entity_poly.entity_id
_entity_poly.type
_entity_poly.pdbx_seq_one_letter_code
_entity_poly.pdbx_strand_id
1 'polypeptide(L)' 'MEAIMQNVARVAINLGKHAFHLHGQGRQGQAVFCKKVSRKQPVAFFATV' A
#
# COMPACT_ATOMS: atom_id res chain seq x y z
N MET A 1 -1.78 -21.32 -15.58
CA MET A 1 -2.84 -20.61 -14.83
C MET A 1 -2.23 -19.31 -14.36
N GLU A 2 -2.45 -18.22 -15.10
CA GLU A 2 -1.86 -16.92 -14.80
C GLU A 2 -2.69 -16.27 -13.68
N ALA A 3 -2.05 -15.85 -12.58
CA ALA A 3 -2.74 -15.12 -11.54
C ALA A 3 -3.16 -13.76 -12.13
N ILE A 4 -4.46 -13.46 -12.15
CA ILE A 4 -4.97 -12.17 -12.61
C ILE A 4 -4.46 -11.11 -11.63
N MET A 5 -3.33 -10.48 -11.97
CA MET A 5 -2.77 -9.37 -11.20
C MET A 5 -3.81 -8.24 -11.20
N GLN A 6 -4.46 -8.04 -10.07
CA GLN A 6 -5.43 -6.98 -9.91
C GLN A 6 -4.68 -5.64 -9.88
N ASN A 7 -4.87 -4.83 -10.92
CA ASN A 7 -4.21 -3.53 -11.02
C ASN A 7 -4.67 -2.59 -9.89
N VAL A 8 -3.69 -2.05 -9.16
CA VAL A 8 -3.91 -1.05 -8.12
C VAL A 8 -3.98 0.32 -8.78
N ALA A 9 -5.11 1.00 -8.64
CA ALA A 9 -5.30 2.34 -9.19
C ALA A 9 -4.90 3.43 -8.19
N ARG A 10 -5.13 3.20 -6.88
CA ARG A 10 -4.84 4.14 -5.81
C ARG A 10 -4.23 3.40 -4.62
N VAL A 11 -3.28 4.04 -3.93
CA VAL A 11 -2.72 3.57 -2.66
C VAL A 11 -2.91 4.66 -1.61
N ALA A 12 -3.65 4.35 -0.55
CA ALA A 12 -3.76 5.21 0.62
C ALA A 12 -2.78 4.75 1.71
N ILE A 13 -2.14 5.71 2.39
CA ILE A 13 -1.18 5.48 3.46
C ILE A 13 -1.71 6.11 4.73
N ASN A 14 -2.04 5.28 5.72
CA ASN A 14 -2.42 5.76 7.05
C ASN A 14 -1.19 5.75 7.96
N LEU A 15 -0.87 6.92 8.53
CA LEU A 15 0.27 7.11 9.42
C LEU A 15 -0.11 6.72 10.85
N GLY A 16 0.35 5.54 11.30
CA GLY A 16 0.21 5.10 12.69
C GLY A 16 1.48 5.34 13.49
N LYS A 17 1.37 5.36 14.82
CA LYS A 17 2.49 5.63 15.76
C LYS A 17 3.71 4.74 15.52
N HIS A 18 3.49 3.45 15.25
CA HIS A 18 4.55 2.44 15.11
C HIS A 18 4.57 1.73 13.76
N ALA A 19 3.56 1.95 12.91
CA ALA A 19 3.40 1.25 11.65
C ALA A 19 2.58 2.10 10.67
N PHE A 20 2.74 1.82 9.38
CA PHE A 20 1.89 2.36 8.33
C PHE A 20 0.87 1.31 7.89
N HIS A 21 -0.35 1.74 7.60
CA HIS A 21 -1.35 0.89 6.96
C HIS A 21 -1.51 1.32 5.51
N LEU A 22 -1.26 0.39 4.59
CA LEU A 22 -1.36 0.60 3.16
C LEU A 22 -2.65 -0.05 2.66
N HIS A 23 -3.47 0.73 1.97
CA HIS A 23 -4.70 0.26 1.34
C HIS A 23 -4.58 0.48 -0.17
N GLY A 24 -4.51 -0.63 -0.92
CA GLY A 24 -4.60 -0.61 -2.37
C GLY A 24 -6.05 -0.69 -2.80
N GLN A 25 -6.48 0.26 -3.63
CA GLN A 25 -7.80 0.28 -4.25
C GLN A 25 -7.68 0.14 -5.76
N GLY A 26 -8.53 -0.70 -6.34
CA GLY A 26 -8.70 -0.85 -7.77
C GLY A 26 -9.52 0.32 -8.36
N ARG A 27 -9.68 0.32 -9.69
CA ARG A 27 -10.39 1.40 -10.40
C ARG A 27 -11.85 1.55 -10.00
N GLN A 28 -12.50 0.48 -9.54
CA GLN A 28 -13.91 0.49 -9.13
C GLN A 28 -14.06 0.70 -7.62
N GLY A 29 -12.99 1.10 -6.92
CA GLY A 29 -12.98 1.27 -5.47
C GLY A 29 -12.88 -0.04 -4.68
N GLN A 30 -12.75 -1.19 -5.35
CA GLN A 30 -12.58 -2.48 -4.67
C GLN A 30 -11.22 -2.54 -3.95
N ALA A 31 -11.19 -3.19 -2.78
CA ALA A 31 -9.95 -3.43 -2.07
C ALA A 31 -9.11 -4.48 -2.82
N VAL A 32 -7.88 -4.12 -3.17
CA VAL A 32 -6.92 -5.03 -3.81
C VAL A 32 -5.95 -5.59 -2.78
N PHE A 33 -5.48 -4.77 -1.85
CA PHE A 33 -4.70 -5.22 -0.71
C PHE A 33 -4.87 -4.32 0.51
N CYS A 34 -4.64 -4.90 1.68
CA CYS A 34 -4.49 -4.18 2.94
C CYS A 34 -3.25 -4.75 3.65
N LYS A 35 -2.24 -3.93 3.88
CA LYS A 35 -0.98 -4.39 4.48
C LYS A 35 -0.48 -3.41 5.54
N LYS A 36 -0.06 -3.96 6.67
CA LYS A 36 0.64 -3.23 7.72
C LYS A 36 2.14 -3.37 7.50
N VAL A 37 2.86 -2.26 7.45
CA VAL A 37 4.31 -2.23 7.27
C VAL A 37 4.99 -1.45 8.38
N SER A 38 6.22 -1.84 8.72
CA SER A 38 7.03 -1.12 9.71
C SER A 38 7.41 0.27 9.19
N ARG A 39 7.73 1.22 10.08
CA ARG A 39 8.11 2.58 9.66
C ARG A 39 9.37 2.65 8.80
N LYS A 40 10.32 1.73 9.00
CA LYS A 40 11.62 1.75 8.33
C LYS A 40 11.50 1.61 6.81
N GLN A 41 10.57 0.79 6.33
CA GLN A 41 10.42 0.49 4.91
C GLN A 41 9.93 1.70 4.10
N PRO A 42 8.78 2.35 4.42
CA PRO A 42 8.34 3.51 3.66
C PRO A 42 9.26 4.72 3.84
N VAL A 43 9.80 4.94 5.04
CA VAL A 43 10.72 6.06 5.27
C VAL A 43 11.98 5.88 4.43
N ALA A 44 12.59 4.69 4.38
CA ALA A 44 13.75 4.45 3.52
C ALA A 44 13.43 4.66 2.03
N PHE A 45 12.23 4.28 1.59
CA PHE A 45 11.80 4.44 0.20
C PHE A 45 11.50 5.89 -0.18
N PHE A 46 10.84 6.66 0.68
CA PHE A 46 10.44 8.05 0.37
C PHE A 46 11.48 9.11 0.76
N ALA A 47 12.43 8.80 1.65
CA ALA A 47 13.44 9.75 2.11
C ALA A 47 14.70 9.82 1.23
N THR A 48 14.71 9.17 0.07
CA THR A 48 15.82 9.19 -0.91
C THR A 48 15.65 10.26 -2.00
N VAL A 49 15.15 11.44 -1.60
CA VAL A 49 15.12 12.65 -2.46
C VAL A 49 16.46 13.36 -2.49
#